data_AF-A0A7C4CMH2-F1
#
_entry.id   AF-A0A7C4CMH2-F1
#
_cell.length_a   1.000
_cell.length_b   1.000
_cell.length_c   1.000
_cell.angle_alpha   90.00
_cell.angle_beta   90.00
_cell.angle_gamma   90.00
#
_symmetry.space_group_name_H-M   'P 1'
#
loop_
_entity.id
_entity.type
_entity.pdbx_description
1 polymer ?
#
loop_
_entity_poly.entity_id
_entity_poly.type
_entity_poly.pdbx_seq_one_letter_code
_entity_poly.pdbx_strand_id
1 'polypeptide(L)'
;MSVFEEEEKIPKKPILIIVIVSIVVIAATLVFFLLSSFIAPPSTTMDFRLELNRTRLEVTQGKTVNVLITLIPEGSFKGDVVLETNKPGNMSIKLSRSILNTSSNTAILTIDVSNTAPGYYTVEISGHHLEATRKAILILSVKEVEKPFFKANASVYPATVMQMENFSINVSITTYRGFNDSISVNIENLPGCWVKESVIGGGINSSIITVYTSRNTPAGVNNFTLILSSPSHSVSIPLTIIVLETPPPDFQVSFYPNMTVVKPGDTVNILVNVKPLYGFNESIRIYSSYISVDLEKFNGSSFFLTTRNYSGAIIFMKIDRRAKCGVYRLTFFANSSLGRREIGVFVGVTNVSYKFNDPIPGLAVLPSVVEATPGQEVYLKVLIGSVNGFQGEVIPSVSQLTVG
;
A
#
# COMPACT_ATOMS: atom_id res chain seq x y z
N MET A 1 -22.09 -98.32 120.14
CA MET A 1 -21.61 -97.40 121.18
C MET A 1 -20.62 -96.44 120.51
N SER A 2 -20.84 -95.14 120.69
CA SER A 2 -20.03 -93.96 120.35
C SER A 2 -19.83 -93.54 118.87
N VAL A 3 -20.09 -92.25 118.70
CA VAL A 3 -20.12 -91.32 117.55
C VAL A 3 -18.74 -90.63 117.38
N PHE A 4 -18.61 -89.78 116.34
CA PHE A 4 -17.61 -88.74 116.01
C PHE A 4 -16.56 -89.17 114.96
N GLU A 5 -16.20 -88.40 113.92
CA GLU A 5 -16.56 -87.07 113.40
C GLU A 5 -15.94 -86.96 111.99
N GLU A 6 -16.44 -86.05 111.17
CA GLU A 6 -16.03 -85.69 109.80
C GLU A 6 -14.56 -85.21 109.69
N GLU A 7 -13.87 -85.54 108.58
CA GLU A 7 -13.06 -84.55 107.84
C GLU A 7 -12.63 -85.09 106.45
N GLU A 8 -13.08 -84.41 105.40
CA GLU A 8 -12.83 -84.71 103.99
C GLU A 8 -11.43 -84.21 103.57
N LYS A 9 -10.53 -85.13 103.20
CA LYS A 9 -9.15 -84.80 102.83
C LYS A 9 -8.98 -84.78 101.31
N ILE A 10 -9.13 -83.59 100.73
CA ILE A 10 -8.91 -83.27 99.31
C ILE A 10 -7.46 -83.66 98.89
N PRO A 11 -7.25 -84.39 97.78
CA PRO A 11 -5.92 -84.85 97.38
C PRO A 11 -5.06 -83.67 96.86
N LYS A 12 -3.89 -83.45 97.47
CA LYS A 12 -2.93 -82.35 97.17
C LYS A 12 -2.19 -82.45 95.83
N LYS A 13 -2.56 -83.38 94.94
CA LYS A 13 -1.82 -83.67 93.68
C LYS A 13 -2.25 -82.91 92.40
N PRO A 14 -3.50 -82.41 92.23
CA PRO A 14 -3.87 -81.64 91.04
C PRO A 14 -3.45 -80.16 91.13
N ILE A 15 -3.22 -79.63 92.34
CA ILE A 15 -2.88 -78.21 92.55
C ILE A 15 -1.49 -77.88 92.01
N LEU A 16 -0.50 -78.78 92.19
CA LEU A 16 0.87 -78.52 91.74
C LEU A 16 0.99 -78.49 90.21
N ILE A 17 0.26 -79.37 89.51
CA ILE A 17 0.24 -79.40 88.03
C ILE A 17 -0.46 -78.15 87.49
N ILE A 18 -1.55 -77.71 88.10
CA ILE A 18 -2.25 -76.47 87.72
C ILE A 18 -1.36 -75.26 87.95
N VAL A 19 -0.59 -75.21 89.04
CA VAL A 19 0.36 -74.13 89.32
C VAL A 19 1.51 -74.11 88.32
N ILE A 20 2.09 -75.27 87.98
CA ILE A 20 3.18 -75.35 86.99
C ILE A 20 2.69 -74.99 85.59
N VAL A 21 1.52 -75.48 85.17
CA VAL A 21 0.91 -75.14 83.88
C VAL A 21 0.57 -73.65 83.83
N SER A 22 0.03 -73.05 84.90
CA SER A 22 -0.21 -71.61 84.98
C SER A 22 1.08 -70.79 84.91
N ILE A 23 2.16 -71.20 85.58
CA ILE A 23 3.45 -70.50 85.50
C ILE A 23 4.03 -70.60 84.09
N VAL A 24 3.93 -71.75 83.43
CA VAL A 24 4.40 -71.93 82.05
C VAL A 24 3.55 -71.13 81.06
N VAL A 25 2.23 -71.07 81.25
CA VAL A 25 1.32 -70.26 80.41
C VAL A 25 1.52 -68.76 80.66
N ILE A 26 1.77 -68.33 81.89
CA ILE A 26 2.09 -66.94 82.22
C ILE A 26 3.47 -66.58 81.65
N ALA A 27 4.47 -67.45 81.75
CA ALA A 27 5.78 -67.24 81.14
C ALA A 27 5.69 -67.21 79.62
N ALA A 28 4.91 -68.10 79.00
CA ALA A 28 4.70 -68.13 77.55
C ALA A 28 3.90 -66.92 77.05
N THR A 29 2.90 -66.45 77.80
CA THR A 29 2.15 -65.23 77.46
C THR A 29 2.98 -63.97 77.70
N LEU A 30 3.83 -63.94 78.72
CA LEU A 30 4.78 -62.85 78.96
C LEU A 30 5.86 -62.80 77.87
N VAL A 31 6.39 -63.95 77.45
CA VAL A 31 7.31 -64.07 76.32
C VAL A 31 6.61 -63.70 75.01
N PHE A 32 5.37 -64.11 74.79
CA PHE A 32 4.58 -63.69 73.63
C PHE A 32 4.31 -62.18 73.64
N PHE A 33 4.00 -61.56 74.80
CA PHE A 33 3.84 -60.10 74.95
C PHE A 33 5.16 -59.34 74.79
N LEU A 34 6.28 -59.90 75.27
CA LEU A 34 7.62 -59.34 75.11
C LEU A 34 8.15 -59.47 73.68
N LEU A 35 7.74 -60.50 72.92
CA LEU A 35 8.06 -60.65 71.49
C LEU A 35 7.10 -59.88 70.58
N SER A 36 5.84 -59.66 70.98
CA SER A 36 4.84 -58.91 70.18
C SER A 36 4.91 -57.38 70.39
N SER A 37 5.75 -56.89 71.31
CA SER A 37 5.97 -55.46 71.56
C SER A 37 7.07 -54.81 70.71
N PHE A 38 7.59 -55.52 69.69
CA PHE A 38 8.43 -54.94 68.65
C PHE A 38 7.73 -54.89 67.28
N ILE A 39 6.52 -54.32 67.23
CA ILE A 39 6.11 -53.63 66.01
C ILE A 39 6.80 -52.27 66.09
N ALA A 40 7.90 -52.09 65.35
CA ALA A 40 8.47 -50.77 65.16
C ALA A 40 7.32 -49.83 64.73
N PRO A 41 7.14 -48.64 65.35
CA PRO A 41 6.17 -47.67 64.84
C PRO A 41 6.42 -47.50 63.34
N PRO A 42 5.36 -47.32 62.51
CA PRO A 42 5.56 -47.06 61.09
C PRO A 42 6.61 -45.97 60.99
N SER A 43 7.71 -46.24 60.26
CA SER A 43 8.83 -45.32 60.16
C SER A 43 8.26 -43.93 59.93
N THR A 44 8.48 -42.98 60.84
CA THR A 44 8.08 -41.59 60.62
C THR A 44 8.95 -41.10 59.48
N THR A 45 8.46 -41.23 58.26
CA THR A 45 9.15 -40.74 57.07
C THR A 45 9.18 -39.23 57.21
N MET A 46 10.32 -38.70 57.64
CA MET A 46 10.58 -37.28 57.63
C MET A 46 10.78 -36.88 56.18
N ASP A 47 9.76 -36.29 55.59
CA ASP A 47 9.72 -35.97 54.16
C ASP A 47 9.03 -34.62 53.94
N PHE A 48 8.99 -34.17 52.69
CA PHE A 48 8.32 -32.96 52.29
C PHE A 48 7.74 -33.10 50.89
N ARG A 49 6.81 -32.23 50.54
CA ARG A 49 6.39 -32.03 49.15
C ARG A 49 6.32 -30.55 48.80
N LEU A 50 6.44 -30.27 47.51
CA LEU A 50 6.25 -28.94 46.94
C LEU A 50 4.89 -28.90 46.26
N GLU A 51 4.08 -27.90 46.59
CA GLU A 51 2.79 -27.67 45.95
C GLU A 51 2.81 -26.32 45.22
N LEU A 52 2.32 -26.31 43.98
CA LEU A 52 2.14 -25.10 43.20
C LEU A 52 0.68 -24.68 43.27
N ASN A 53 0.42 -23.37 43.40
CA ASN A 53 -0.97 -22.88 43.32
C ASN A 53 -1.61 -23.12 41.94
N ARG A 54 -0.79 -23.34 40.90
CA ARG A 54 -1.21 -23.71 39.54
C ARG A 54 -0.18 -24.66 38.94
N THR A 55 -0.67 -25.73 38.31
CA THR A 55 0.17 -26.71 37.58
C THR A 55 0.09 -26.53 36.06
N ARG A 56 -0.84 -25.69 35.57
CA ARG A 56 -0.97 -25.31 34.16
C ARG A 56 -1.25 -23.82 34.02
N LEU A 57 -0.62 -23.18 33.04
CA LEU A 57 -0.83 -21.77 32.75
C LEU A 57 -0.73 -21.48 31.26
N GLU A 58 -1.64 -20.66 30.73
CA GLU A 58 -1.51 -20.08 29.40
C GLU A 58 -1.05 -18.62 29.51
N VAL A 59 -0.06 -18.25 28.71
CA VAL A 59 0.58 -16.92 28.77
C VAL A 59 0.90 -16.44 27.37
N THR A 60 0.53 -15.22 27.01
CA THR A 60 0.98 -14.63 25.75
C THR A 60 2.45 -14.23 25.85
N GLN A 61 3.24 -14.50 24.81
CA GLN A 61 4.62 -14.04 24.70
C GLN A 61 4.72 -12.53 25.02
N GLY A 62 5.80 -12.10 25.68
CA GLY A 62 5.96 -10.69 26.12
C GLY A 62 5.37 -10.36 27.50
N LYS A 63 4.92 -11.37 28.25
CA LYS A 63 4.36 -11.20 29.60
C LYS A 63 5.20 -11.91 30.66
N THR A 64 5.00 -11.49 31.90
CA THR A 64 5.59 -12.09 33.09
C THR A 64 4.49 -12.61 33.99
N VAL A 65 4.69 -13.79 34.56
CA VAL A 65 3.73 -14.44 35.45
C VAL A 65 4.39 -14.87 36.75
N ASN A 66 3.59 -15.00 37.80
CA ASN A 66 4.03 -15.46 39.10
C ASN A 66 3.27 -16.72 39.50
N VAL A 67 3.98 -17.72 40.00
CA VAL A 67 3.44 -18.97 40.57
C VAL A 67 3.91 -19.08 42.01
N LEU A 68 2.99 -19.42 42.92
CA LEU A 68 3.32 -19.62 44.32
C LEU A 68 3.74 -21.06 44.53
N ILE A 69 4.92 -21.25 45.12
CA ILE A 69 5.44 -22.54 45.59
C ILE A 69 5.25 -22.59 47.09
N THR A 70 4.63 -23.66 47.60
CA THR A 70 4.45 -23.93 49.02
C THR A 70 5.16 -25.22 49.39
N LEU A 71 6.05 -25.15 50.38
CA LEU A 71 6.63 -26.31 51.04
C LEU A 71 5.62 -26.85 52.05
N ILE A 72 5.28 -28.13 51.92
CA ILE A 72 4.43 -28.86 52.86
C ILE A 72 5.28 -29.93 53.55
N PRO A 73 5.64 -29.72 54.83
CA PRO A 73 6.30 -30.72 55.65
C PRO A 73 5.40 -31.95 55.83
N GLU A 74 5.99 -33.15 55.79
CA GLU A 74 5.31 -34.40 56.08
C GLU A 74 5.91 -35.04 57.35
N GLY A 75 5.05 -35.49 58.24
CA GLY A 75 5.45 -35.94 59.58
C GLY A 75 6.04 -34.79 60.40
N SER A 76 7.20 -35.02 61.01
CA SER A 76 7.89 -34.05 61.88
C SER A 76 9.00 -33.26 61.17
N PHE A 77 8.93 -33.13 59.83
CA PHE A 77 9.96 -32.45 59.05
C PHE A 77 10.13 -30.97 59.45
N LYS A 78 11.38 -30.57 59.73
CA LYS A 78 11.78 -29.18 60.09
C LYS A 78 13.04 -28.69 59.34
N GLY A 79 13.42 -29.39 58.28
CA GLY A 79 14.65 -29.10 57.54
C GLY A 79 14.53 -27.92 56.57
N ASP A 80 15.67 -27.38 56.14
CA ASP A 80 15.77 -26.43 55.04
C ASP A 80 15.76 -27.18 53.70
N VAL A 81 14.92 -26.73 52.76
CA VAL A 81 14.77 -27.26 51.41
C VAL A 81 15.32 -26.24 50.41
N VAL A 82 16.37 -26.61 49.69
CA VAL A 82 16.95 -25.79 48.63
C VAL A 82 16.16 -26.01 47.35
N LEU A 83 15.67 -24.93 46.74
CA LEU A 83 14.93 -24.93 45.49
C LEU A 83 15.85 -24.69 44.30
N GLU A 84 15.70 -25.51 43.28
CA GLU A 84 16.29 -25.35 41.97
C GLU A 84 15.22 -25.46 40.88
N THR A 85 15.41 -24.75 39.77
CA THR A 85 14.47 -24.78 38.64
C THR A 85 15.20 -25.08 37.35
N ASN A 86 14.63 -25.92 36.50
CA ASN A 86 15.09 -25.98 35.11
C ASN A 86 14.78 -24.67 34.37
N LYS A 87 15.40 -24.47 33.20
CA LYS A 87 15.16 -23.31 32.33
C LYS A 87 14.85 -23.78 30.91
N PRO A 88 13.59 -24.15 30.62
CA PRO A 88 13.22 -24.65 29.30
C PRO A 88 13.12 -23.49 28.29
N GLY A 89 13.78 -23.61 27.15
CA GLY A 89 13.81 -22.56 26.13
C GLY A 89 14.49 -21.28 26.60
N ASN A 90 14.02 -20.13 26.10
CA ASN A 90 14.63 -18.81 26.33
C ASN A 90 13.92 -17.98 27.42
N MET A 91 13.07 -18.59 28.25
CA MET A 91 12.39 -17.87 29.33
C MET A 91 13.34 -17.51 30.47
N SER A 92 13.09 -16.41 31.17
CA SER A 92 13.80 -16.09 32.41
C SER A 92 12.97 -16.54 33.62
N ILE A 93 13.59 -17.26 34.54
CA ILE A 93 12.96 -17.77 35.76
C ILE A 93 13.71 -17.21 36.96
N LYS A 94 12.97 -16.66 37.93
CA LYS A 94 13.51 -16.16 39.20
C LYS A 94 12.68 -16.67 40.37
N LEU A 95 13.36 -17.09 41.43
CA LEU A 95 12.73 -17.41 42.70
C LEU A 95 12.90 -16.22 43.65
N SER A 96 11.83 -15.85 44.36
CA SER A 96 11.93 -14.83 45.42
C SER A 96 12.80 -15.29 46.60
N ARG A 97 12.97 -16.60 46.76
CA ARG A 97 13.90 -17.25 47.68
C ARG A 97 14.26 -18.65 47.19
N SER A 98 15.51 -19.05 47.40
CA SER A 98 16.04 -20.36 47.01
C SER A 98 16.01 -21.39 48.15
N ILE A 99 15.61 -21.01 49.36
CA ILE A 99 15.54 -21.92 50.51
C ILE A 99 14.19 -21.73 51.22
N LEU A 100 13.51 -22.84 51.50
CA LEU A 100 12.24 -22.90 52.24
C LEU A 100 12.39 -23.76 53.51
N ASN A 101 11.68 -23.42 54.57
CA ASN A 101 11.56 -24.23 55.78
C ASN A 101 10.21 -23.98 56.48
N THR A 102 10.00 -24.58 57.66
CA THR A 102 8.71 -24.49 58.36
C THR A 102 8.31 -23.08 58.81
N SER A 103 9.27 -22.14 58.95
CA SER A 103 8.97 -20.74 59.30
C SER A 103 8.86 -19.82 58.07
N SER A 104 9.32 -20.29 56.91
CA SER A 104 9.38 -19.52 55.66
C SER A 104 8.96 -20.37 54.45
N ASN A 105 7.84 -21.07 54.58
CA ASN A 105 7.43 -22.20 53.73
C ASN A 105 6.93 -21.85 52.32
N THR A 106 7.09 -20.62 51.82
CA THR A 106 6.60 -20.21 50.49
C THR A 106 7.63 -19.43 49.68
N ALA A 107 7.66 -19.64 48.37
CA ALA A 107 8.44 -18.87 47.40
C ALA A 107 7.55 -18.44 46.22
N ILE A 108 7.90 -17.33 45.57
CA ILE A 108 7.29 -16.90 44.31
C ILE A 108 8.24 -17.24 43.18
N LEU A 109 7.76 -18.01 42.22
CA LEU A 109 8.39 -18.30 40.93
C LEU A 109 7.92 -17.27 39.91
N THR A 110 8.78 -16.34 39.54
CA THR A 110 8.54 -15.35 38.49
C THR A 110 9.10 -15.86 37.17
N ILE A 111 8.24 -16.00 36.16
CA ILE A 111 8.58 -16.50 34.82
C ILE A 111 8.29 -15.39 33.81
N ASP A 112 9.33 -14.95 33.10
CA ASP A 112 9.26 -13.98 32.01
C ASP A 112 9.42 -14.71 30.67
N VAL A 113 8.37 -14.65 29.84
CA VAL A 113 8.32 -15.31 28.53
C VAL A 113 8.53 -14.34 27.37
N SER A 114 9.14 -13.17 27.59
CA SER A 114 9.33 -12.15 26.56
C SER A 114 10.10 -12.64 25.34
N ASN A 115 11.12 -13.47 25.56
CA ASN A 115 11.97 -14.03 24.48
C ASN A 115 11.67 -15.51 24.19
N THR A 116 10.51 -16.02 24.63
CA THR A 116 10.15 -17.43 24.49
C THR A 116 9.21 -17.63 23.32
N ALA A 117 9.55 -18.54 22.39
CA ALA A 117 8.71 -18.84 21.24
C ALA A 117 7.36 -19.46 21.67
N PRO A 118 6.27 -19.30 20.89
CA PRO A 118 5.01 -19.97 21.17
C PRO A 118 5.17 -21.50 21.24
N GLY A 119 4.50 -22.15 22.19
CA GLY A 119 4.62 -23.59 22.40
C GLY A 119 4.32 -24.03 23.82
N TYR A 120 4.52 -25.32 24.10
CA TYR A 120 4.34 -25.90 25.43
C TYR A 120 5.69 -26.16 26.10
N TYR A 121 5.83 -25.68 27.33
CA TYR A 121 7.05 -25.79 28.12
C TYR A 121 6.75 -26.45 29.46
N THR A 122 7.69 -27.25 29.95
CA THR A 122 7.60 -27.91 31.26
C THR A 122 8.64 -27.31 32.18
N VAL A 123 8.20 -26.52 33.15
CA VAL A 123 9.05 -25.99 34.22
C VAL A 123 9.01 -26.97 35.38
N GLU A 124 10.18 -27.52 35.71
CA GLU A 124 10.39 -28.43 36.82
C GLU A 124 11.06 -27.66 37.96
N ILE A 125 10.45 -27.76 39.14
CA ILE A 125 10.97 -27.20 40.39
C ILE A 125 11.39 -28.37 41.26
N SER A 126 12.68 -28.45 41.57
CA SER A 126 13.27 -29.46 42.45
C SER A 126 13.56 -28.87 43.82
N GLY A 127 13.09 -29.53 44.86
CA GLY A 127 13.47 -29.25 46.24
C GLY A 127 14.43 -30.32 46.73
N HIS A 128 15.55 -29.91 47.32
CA HIS A 128 16.59 -30.79 47.83
C HIS A 128 16.75 -30.61 49.34
N HIS A 129 16.75 -31.74 50.06
CA HIS A 129 17.12 -31.79 51.47
C HIS A 129 17.93 -33.08 51.72
N LEU A 130 19.23 -32.92 52.02
CA LEU A 130 20.18 -34.05 52.07
C LEU A 130 20.10 -34.87 50.77
N GLU A 131 19.88 -36.19 50.86
CA GLU A 131 19.73 -37.08 49.71
C GLU A 131 18.31 -37.09 49.10
N ALA A 132 17.33 -36.45 49.76
CA ALA A 132 15.95 -36.43 49.29
C ALA A 132 15.73 -35.32 48.27
N THR A 133 15.19 -35.70 47.10
CA THR A 133 14.75 -34.76 46.06
C THR A 133 13.26 -34.93 45.81
N ARG A 134 12.50 -33.83 45.78
CA ARG A 134 11.06 -33.79 45.49
C ARG A 134 10.78 -32.77 44.41
N LYS A 135 9.87 -33.09 43.51
CA LYS A 135 9.63 -32.30 42.30
C LYS A 135 8.19 -31.80 42.23
N ALA A 136 8.03 -30.59 41.72
CA ALA A 136 6.76 -30.04 41.27
C ALA A 136 6.88 -29.61 39.80
N ILE A 137 5.80 -29.81 39.04
CA ILE A 137 5.79 -29.58 37.59
C ILE A 137 4.74 -28.52 37.25
N LEU A 138 5.17 -27.51 36.48
CA LEU A 138 4.32 -26.51 35.86
C LEU A 138 4.37 -26.66 34.35
N ILE A 139 3.21 -26.84 33.72
CA ILE A 139 3.06 -26.84 32.27
C ILE A 139 2.65 -25.44 31.82
N LEU A 140 3.45 -24.83 30.96
CA LEU A 140 3.27 -23.47 30.45
C LEU A 140 2.97 -23.51 28.94
N SER A 141 1.80 -23.01 28.53
CA SER A 141 1.46 -22.79 27.12
C SER A 141 1.71 -21.34 26.76
N VAL A 142 2.78 -21.07 26.03
CA VAL A 142 3.09 -19.74 25.49
C VAL A 142 2.32 -19.53 24.19
N LYS A 143 1.44 -18.53 24.13
CA LYS A 143 0.70 -18.14 22.92
C LYS A 143 1.43 -17.04 22.16
N GLU A 144 1.32 -17.05 20.83
CA GLU A 144 1.81 -15.97 19.98
C GLU A 144 1.06 -14.66 20.29
N VAL A 145 1.77 -13.54 20.23
CA VAL A 145 1.12 -12.22 20.21
C VAL A 145 0.47 -12.06 18.84
N GLU A 146 -0.85 -11.93 18.80
CA GLU A 146 -1.56 -11.68 17.56
C GLU A 146 -1.14 -10.31 16.98
N LYS A 147 -0.53 -10.34 15.79
CA LYS A 147 0.05 -9.15 15.15
C LYS A 147 -1.03 -8.16 14.70
N PRO A 148 -0.76 -6.83 14.72
CA PRO A 148 -1.63 -5.85 14.08
C PRO A 148 -1.83 -6.17 12.60
N PHE A 149 -3.04 -5.96 12.09
CA PHE A 149 -3.37 -6.23 10.70
C PHE A 149 -4.47 -5.29 10.21
N PHE A 150 -4.73 -5.30 8.90
CA PHE A 150 -5.79 -4.51 8.27
C PHE A 150 -6.54 -5.35 7.25
N LYS A 151 -7.78 -4.93 6.94
CA LYS A 151 -8.51 -5.37 5.75
C LYS A 151 -8.67 -4.18 4.82
N ALA A 152 -8.67 -4.43 3.52
CA ALA A 152 -8.87 -3.39 2.53
C ALA A 152 -9.80 -3.84 1.41
N ASN A 153 -10.55 -2.90 0.86
CA ASN A 153 -11.26 -3.03 -0.41
C ASN A 153 -10.82 -1.90 -1.35
N ALA A 154 -10.98 -2.10 -2.65
CA ALA A 154 -10.62 -1.10 -3.63
C ALA A 154 -11.54 -1.13 -4.85
N SER A 155 -11.68 0.03 -5.51
CA SER A 155 -12.44 0.19 -6.75
C SER A 155 -11.76 1.16 -7.70
N VAL A 156 -11.85 0.91 -8.99
CA VAL A 156 -11.26 1.73 -10.05
C VAL A 156 -12.26 2.78 -10.56
N TYR A 157 -11.80 4.02 -10.75
CA TYR A 157 -12.58 5.09 -11.38
C TYR A 157 -11.70 6.05 -12.20
N PRO A 158 -12.06 6.39 -13.45
CA PRO A 158 -13.10 5.76 -14.25
C PRO A 158 -12.71 4.31 -14.63
N ALA A 159 -13.70 3.49 -14.98
CA ALA A 159 -13.47 2.09 -15.40
C ALA A 159 -12.88 1.96 -16.82
N THR A 160 -12.78 3.06 -17.56
CA THR A 160 -12.22 3.12 -18.90
C THR A 160 -11.40 4.38 -19.05
N VAL A 161 -10.19 4.24 -19.59
CA VAL A 161 -9.28 5.34 -19.93
C VAL A 161 -8.62 5.09 -21.27
N MET A 162 -8.11 6.12 -21.92
CA MET A 162 -7.22 5.98 -23.07
C MET A 162 -5.76 5.86 -22.60
N GLN A 163 -4.88 5.23 -23.38
CA GLN A 163 -3.44 5.23 -23.07
C GLN A 163 -2.90 6.66 -22.89
N MET A 164 -1.95 6.84 -21.98
CA MET A 164 -1.39 8.15 -21.55
C MET A 164 -2.33 9.02 -20.71
N GLU A 165 -3.53 8.53 -20.38
CA GLU A 165 -4.37 9.11 -19.34
C GLU A 165 -4.06 8.49 -17.97
N ASN A 166 -4.81 8.89 -16.95
CA ASN A 166 -4.71 8.35 -15.61
C ASN A 166 -6.09 7.92 -15.10
N PHE A 167 -6.08 6.97 -14.17
CA PHE A 167 -7.27 6.57 -13.41
C PHE A 167 -6.92 6.53 -11.92
N SER A 168 -7.96 6.51 -11.09
CA SER A 168 -7.85 6.42 -9.64
C SER A 168 -8.28 5.05 -9.13
N ILE A 169 -7.61 4.59 -8.08
CA ILE A 169 -8.03 3.45 -7.26
C ILE A 169 -8.43 4.00 -5.89
N ASN A 170 -9.71 3.95 -5.59
CA ASN A 170 -10.24 4.32 -4.28
C ASN A 170 -10.09 3.12 -3.35
N VAL A 171 -9.35 3.27 -2.26
CA VAL A 171 -9.07 2.22 -1.28
C VAL A 171 -9.77 2.56 0.04
N SER A 172 -10.50 1.62 0.62
CA SER A 172 -10.99 1.72 2.00
C SER A 172 -10.28 0.70 2.89
N ILE A 173 -9.90 1.12 4.09
CA ILE A 173 -9.05 0.37 5.02
C ILE A 173 -9.76 0.27 6.37
N THR A 174 -9.81 -0.94 6.93
CA THR A 174 -10.26 -1.21 8.29
C THR A 174 -9.09 -1.79 9.09
N THR A 175 -8.68 -1.10 10.14
CA THR A 175 -7.54 -1.48 10.97
C THR A 175 -8.00 -2.32 12.17
N TYR A 176 -7.15 -3.27 12.60
CA TYR A 176 -7.42 -4.15 13.73
C TYR A 176 -6.22 -4.17 14.68
N ARG A 177 -6.51 -4.39 15.97
CA ARG A 177 -5.49 -4.55 17.02
C ARG A 177 -4.51 -3.37 17.11
N GLY A 178 -5.01 -2.14 16.91
CA GLY A 178 -4.22 -0.92 16.97
C GLY A 178 -3.25 -0.72 15.80
N PHE A 179 -3.47 -1.39 14.66
CA PHE A 179 -2.66 -1.20 13.46
C PHE A 179 -2.58 0.29 13.06
N ASN A 180 -1.35 0.82 13.01
CA ASN A 180 -1.04 2.21 12.70
C ASN A 180 0.22 2.34 11.84
N ASP A 181 0.70 1.24 11.25
CA ASP A 181 1.85 1.26 10.34
C ASP A 181 1.46 1.88 9.00
N SER A 182 2.44 2.42 8.28
CA SER A 182 2.25 2.80 6.88
C SER A 182 2.09 1.54 5.99
N ILE A 183 1.38 1.72 4.88
CA ILE A 183 1.09 0.66 3.92
C ILE A 183 1.73 1.03 2.59
N SER A 184 2.67 0.22 2.10
CA SER A 184 3.23 0.35 0.75
C SER A 184 2.22 -0.12 -0.30
N VAL A 185 2.14 0.60 -1.40
CA VAL A 185 1.28 0.34 -2.55
C VAL A 185 2.11 -0.17 -3.71
N ASN A 186 1.74 -1.33 -4.25
CA ASN A 186 2.32 -1.88 -5.48
C ASN A 186 1.21 -2.36 -6.44
N ILE A 187 1.49 -2.32 -7.74
CA ILE A 187 0.60 -2.86 -8.77
C ILE A 187 1.37 -3.92 -9.55
N GLU A 188 0.77 -5.10 -9.66
CA GLU A 188 1.27 -6.20 -10.47
C GLU A 188 0.36 -6.47 -11.66
N ASN A 189 0.94 -7.00 -12.74
CA ASN A 189 0.23 -7.38 -13.97
C ASN A 189 -0.44 -6.22 -14.73
N LEU A 190 0.07 -4.99 -14.57
CA LEU A 190 -0.32 -3.84 -15.39
C LEU A 190 0.93 -3.13 -15.95
N PRO A 191 1.56 -3.66 -17.01
CA PRO A 191 2.79 -3.10 -17.56
C PRO A 191 2.55 -1.72 -18.18
N GLY A 192 3.61 -0.91 -18.26
CA GLY A 192 3.54 0.44 -18.82
C GLY A 192 2.83 1.46 -17.95
N CYS A 193 2.51 1.12 -16.70
CA CYS A 193 1.89 2.02 -15.73
C CYS A 193 2.83 2.36 -14.57
N TRP A 194 2.57 3.48 -13.91
CA TRP A 194 3.23 3.84 -12.65
C TRP A 194 2.24 4.53 -11.70
N VAL A 195 2.49 4.40 -10.39
CA VAL A 195 1.69 5.03 -9.33
C VAL A 195 2.38 6.28 -8.83
N LYS A 196 1.61 7.35 -8.61
CA LYS A 196 2.15 8.59 -8.05
C LYS A 196 2.37 8.50 -6.54
N GLU A 197 1.47 7.81 -5.84
CA GLU A 197 1.54 7.58 -4.40
C GLU A 197 1.82 6.11 -4.13
N SER A 198 3.00 5.82 -3.60
CA SER A 198 3.43 4.45 -3.28
C SER A 198 3.27 4.09 -1.80
N VAL A 199 2.75 5.01 -0.97
CA VAL A 199 2.60 4.80 0.48
C VAL A 199 1.31 5.46 0.98
N ILE A 200 0.53 4.70 1.74
CA ILE A 200 -0.61 5.20 2.53
C ILE A 200 -0.13 5.37 3.98
N GLY A 201 -0.37 6.54 4.56
CA GLY A 201 0.01 6.84 5.94
C GLY A 201 -0.74 5.98 6.96
N GLY A 202 -0.10 5.74 8.11
CA GLY A 202 -0.71 5.02 9.22
C GLY A 202 -1.94 5.74 9.79
N GLY A 203 -2.92 4.97 10.27
CA GLY A 203 -4.13 5.50 10.88
C GLY A 203 -5.16 6.06 9.89
N ILE A 204 -4.88 5.97 8.58
CA ILE A 204 -5.79 6.38 7.52
C ILE A 204 -6.77 5.24 7.20
N ASN A 205 -8.06 5.59 7.07
CA ASN A 205 -9.14 4.66 6.74
C ASN A 205 -9.52 4.66 5.24
N SER A 206 -9.03 5.62 4.45
CA SER A 206 -9.27 5.68 3.01
C SER A 206 -8.17 6.43 2.26
N SER A 207 -7.85 6.01 1.03
CA SER A 207 -6.86 6.67 0.17
C SER A 207 -7.27 6.60 -1.31
N ILE A 208 -6.78 7.54 -2.11
CA ILE A 208 -6.98 7.57 -3.56
C ILE A 208 -5.61 7.45 -4.24
N ILE A 209 -5.35 6.30 -4.85
CA ILE A 209 -4.10 6.06 -5.58
C ILE A 209 -4.32 6.47 -7.03
N THR A 210 -3.51 7.39 -7.55
CA THR A 210 -3.54 7.75 -8.98
C THR A 210 -2.54 6.89 -9.77
N VAL A 211 -3.04 6.21 -10.79
CA VAL A 211 -2.26 5.37 -11.72
C VAL A 211 -2.21 6.05 -13.07
N TYR A 212 -0.99 6.25 -13.58
CA TYR A 212 -0.75 6.82 -14.90
C TYR A 212 -0.45 5.70 -15.88
N THR A 213 -1.15 5.70 -17.01
CA THR A 213 -0.89 4.79 -18.12
C THR A 213 0.12 5.40 -19.09
N SER A 214 0.67 4.58 -19.98
CA SER A 214 1.52 5.03 -21.08
C SER A 214 1.08 4.37 -22.39
N ARG A 215 1.74 4.74 -23.50
CA ARG A 215 1.53 4.05 -24.78
C ARG A 215 1.92 2.57 -24.75
N ASN A 216 2.70 2.14 -23.76
CA ASN A 216 3.08 0.74 -23.56
C ASN A 216 2.08 -0.03 -22.67
N THR A 217 1.07 0.64 -22.11
CA THR A 217 0.00 -0.04 -21.39
C THR A 217 -0.86 -0.82 -22.38
N PRO A 218 -1.09 -2.13 -22.21
CA PRO A 218 -1.83 -2.92 -23.19
C PRO A 218 -3.26 -2.40 -23.39
N ALA A 219 -3.71 -2.31 -24.64
CA ALA A 219 -5.09 -1.95 -24.95
C ALA A 219 -6.03 -3.13 -24.69
N GLY A 220 -7.30 -2.83 -24.39
CA GLY A 220 -8.34 -3.81 -24.04
C GLY A 220 -8.58 -3.92 -22.53
N VAL A 221 -9.12 -5.07 -22.12
CA VAL A 221 -9.45 -5.37 -20.72
C VAL A 221 -8.18 -5.85 -20.02
N ASN A 222 -7.73 -5.10 -19.01
CA ASN A 222 -6.54 -5.44 -18.23
C ASN A 222 -6.94 -5.84 -16.81
N ASN A 223 -6.62 -7.07 -16.42
CA ASN A 223 -6.74 -7.54 -15.04
C ASN A 223 -5.40 -7.35 -14.34
N PHE A 224 -5.42 -6.70 -13.19
CA PHE A 224 -4.22 -6.39 -12.42
C PHE A 224 -4.47 -6.61 -10.93
N THR A 225 -3.40 -6.65 -10.14
CA THR A 225 -3.50 -6.85 -8.69
C THR A 225 -2.91 -5.64 -7.97
N LEU A 226 -3.71 -5.01 -7.11
CA LEU A 226 -3.23 -4.06 -6.13
C LEU A 226 -2.70 -4.82 -4.92
N ILE A 227 -1.45 -4.57 -4.54
CA ILE A 227 -0.82 -5.13 -3.36
C ILE A 227 -0.62 -4.01 -2.34
N LEU A 228 -1.19 -4.20 -1.17
CA LEU A 228 -1.05 -3.33 -0.02
C LEU A 228 -0.27 -4.08 1.05
N SER A 229 0.90 -3.58 1.43
CA SER A 229 1.80 -4.30 2.35
C SER A 229 2.27 -3.42 3.50
N SER A 230 2.37 -4.00 4.68
CA SER A 230 3.02 -3.46 5.88
C SER A 230 4.05 -4.48 6.38
N PRO A 231 4.89 -4.16 7.38
CA PRO A 231 5.85 -5.11 7.93
C PRO A 231 5.21 -6.37 8.53
N SER A 232 3.95 -6.29 8.96
CA SER A 232 3.24 -7.33 9.69
C SER A 232 2.13 -8.01 8.89
N HIS A 233 1.68 -7.43 7.77
CA HIS A 233 0.52 -7.90 7.02
C HIS A 233 0.56 -7.48 5.54
N SER A 234 -0.10 -8.24 4.66
CA SER A 234 -0.26 -7.88 3.25
C SER A 234 -1.64 -8.32 2.72
N VAL A 235 -2.21 -7.51 1.82
CA VAL A 235 -3.51 -7.73 1.19
C VAL A 235 -3.36 -7.55 -0.32
N SER A 236 -3.87 -8.51 -1.09
CA SER A 236 -3.92 -8.47 -2.55
C SER A 236 -5.36 -8.32 -3.02
N ILE A 237 -5.63 -7.33 -3.88
CA ILE A 237 -6.96 -7.01 -4.39
C ILE A 237 -6.93 -7.09 -5.92
N PRO A 238 -7.64 -8.05 -6.54
CA PRO A 238 -7.76 -8.12 -7.99
C PRO A 238 -8.68 -6.99 -8.49
N LEU A 239 -8.26 -6.30 -9.55
CA LEU A 239 -8.95 -5.18 -10.16
C LEU A 239 -8.90 -5.29 -11.68
N THR A 240 -9.79 -4.56 -12.36
CA THR A 240 -9.88 -4.52 -13.81
C THR A 240 -9.99 -3.08 -14.30
N ILE A 241 -9.31 -2.76 -15.40
CA ILE A 241 -9.42 -1.49 -16.12
C ILE A 241 -9.53 -1.77 -17.62
N ILE A 242 -10.37 -1.00 -18.32
CA ILE A 242 -10.40 -1.01 -19.79
C ILE A 242 -9.51 0.13 -20.29
N VAL A 243 -8.54 -0.21 -21.14
CA VAL A 243 -7.62 0.76 -21.73
C VAL A 243 -7.89 0.85 -23.22
N LEU A 244 -8.25 2.02 -23.71
CA LEU A 244 -8.42 2.29 -25.13
C LEU A 244 -7.06 2.63 -25.76
N GLU A 245 -6.83 2.14 -26.97
CA GLU A 245 -5.63 2.48 -27.73
C GLU A 245 -5.66 3.97 -28.09
N THR A 246 -4.56 4.67 -27.80
CA THR A 246 -4.42 6.07 -28.24
C THR A 246 -4.06 6.11 -29.71
N PRO A 247 -4.70 6.99 -30.51
CA PRO A 247 -4.28 7.25 -31.88
C PRO A 247 -2.75 7.46 -32.02
N PRO A 248 -2.18 7.20 -33.21
CA PRO A 248 -0.78 7.48 -33.47
C PRO A 248 -0.41 8.93 -33.11
N PRO A 249 0.83 9.21 -32.63
CA PRO A 249 1.28 10.57 -32.35
C PRO A 249 1.06 11.48 -33.56
N ASP A 250 0.54 12.68 -33.33
CA ASP A 250 0.29 13.65 -34.39
C ASP A 250 0.40 15.10 -33.88
N PHE A 251 0.24 16.09 -34.74
CA PHE A 251 0.24 17.51 -34.41
C PHE A 251 -0.76 18.28 -35.25
N GLN A 252 -1.16 19.46 -34.78
CA GLN A 252 -1.92 20.43 -35.56
C GLN A 252 -1.12 21.72 -35.72
N VAL A 253 -1.17 22.30 -36.92
CA VAL A 253 -0.57 23.61 -37.23
C VAL A 253 -1.69 24.59 -37.54
N SER A 254 -1.65 25.76 -36.93
CA SER A 254 -2.62 26.83 -37.18
C SER A 254 -1.91 28.15 -37.41
N PHE A 255 -2.43 28.94 -38.35
CA PHE A 255 -1.96 30.29 -38.66
C PHE A 255 -3.07 31.27 -38.29
N TYR A 256 -2.72 32.35 -37.59
CA TYR A 256 -3.67 33.41 -37.22
C TYR A 256 -3.06 34.80 -37.45
N PRO A 257 -3.64 35.63 -38.33
CA PRO A 257 -4.74 35.31 -39.23
C PRO A 257 -4.31 34.31 -40.32
N ASN A 258 -5.19 33.39 -40.73
CA ASN A 258 -4.99 32.53 -41.90
C ASN A 258 -5.41 33.23 -43.22
N MET A 259 -6.09 34.37 -43.11
CA MET A 259 -6.56 35.20 -44.20
C MET A 259 -6.58 36.66 -43.75
N THR A 260 -6.00 37.57 -44.53
CA THR A 260 -6.01 39.01 -44.21
C THR A 260 -5.99 39.87 -45.47
N VAL A 261 -6.40 41.13 -45.37
CA VAL A 261 -6.32 42.14 -46.44
C VAL A 261 -5.49 43.32 -45.96
N VAL A 262 -4.56 43.79 -46.79
CA VAL A 262 -3.60 44.87 -46.47
C VAL A 262 -3.33 45.78 -47.67
N LYS A 263 -2.69 46.92 -47.41
CA LYS A 263 -2.21 47.86 -48.43
C LYS A 263 -0.75 47.58 -48.82
N PRO A 264 -0.30 47.99 -50.01
CA PRO A 264 1.13 48.02 -50.31
C PRO A 264 1.89 48.84 -49.26
N GLY A 265 3.02 48.32 -48.79
CA GLY A 265 3.78 48.93 -47.71
C GLY A 265 3.31 48.59 -46.29
N ASP A 266 2.23 47.83 -46.10
CA ASP A 266 1.81 47.40 -44.76
C ASP A 266 2.66 46.27 -44.19
N THR A 267 2.62 46.14 -42.87
CA THR A 267 3.23 45.02 -42.14
C THR A 267 2.15 44.03 -41.71
N VAL A 268 2.34 42.75 -42.02
CA VAL A 268 1.50 41.65 -41.57
C VAL A 268 2.27 40.79 -40.57
N ASN A 269 1.65 40.52 -39.42
CA ASN A 269 2.12 39.55 -38.44
C ASN A 269 1.17 38.35 -38.42
N ILE A 270 1.72 37.15 -38.58
CA ILE A 270 0.97 35.90 -38.55
C ILE A 270 1.53 35.03 -37.43
N LEU A 271 0.70 34.74 -36.43
CA LEU A 271 1.02 33.80 -35.39
C LEU A 271 0.87 32.37 -35.93
N VAL A 272 1.93 31.59 -35.83
CA VAL A 272 1.96 30.17 -36.16
C VAL A 272 2.06 29.39 -34.87
N ASN A 273 1.06 28.55 -34.60
CA ASN A 273 1.04 27.67 -33.44
C ASN A 273 1.09 26.22 -33.87
N VAL A 274 1.78 25.42 -33.07
CA VAL A 274 1.78 23.97 -33.16
C VAL A 274 1.21 23.39 -31.88
N LYS A 275 0.20 22.52 -32.00
CA LYS A 275 -0.37 21.75 -30.91
C LYS A 275 0.01 20.27 -31.05
N PRO A 276 0.76 19.68 -30.11
CA PRO A 276 0.95 18.23 -30.11
C PRO A 276 -0.36 17.50 -29.81
N LEU A 277 -0.52 16.35 -30.44
CA LEU A 277 -1.59 15.40 -30.20
C LEU A 277 -0.98 14.05 -29.82
N TYR A 278 -1.64 13.33 -28.93
CA TYR A 278 -1.34 11.92 -28.66
C TYR A 278 0.13 11.62 -28.33
N GLY A 279 0.78 12.53 -27.58
CA GLY A 279 2.16 12.36 -27.11
C GLY A 279 3.25 12.76 -28.11
N PHE A 280 2.90 13.41 -29.24
CA PHE A 280 3.89 13.90 -30.20
C PHE A 280 4.86 14.92 -29.58
N ASN A 281 6.16 14.63 -29.62
CA ASN A 281 7.19 15.38 -28.90
C ASN A 281 8.36 15.87 -29.77
N GLU A 282 8.20 15.81 -31.10
CA GLU A 282 9.25 16.19 -32.05
C GLU A 282 9.24 17.70 -32.36
N SER A 283 10.35 18.18 -32.91
CA SER A 283 10.43 19.52 -33.51
C SER A 283 9.86 19.51 -34.92
N ILE A 284 9.04 20.50 -35.24
CA ILE A 284 8.43 20.67 -36.55
C ILE A 284 9.13 21.79 -37.28
N ARG A 285 9.63 21.51 -38.49
CA ARG A 285 10.17 22.55 -39.36
C ARG A 285 9.02 23.19 -40.13
N ILE A 286 8.81 24.48 -39.93
CA ILE A 286 7.92 25.29 -40.75
C ILE A 286 8.75 26.07 -41.75
N TYR A 287 8.42 25.98 -43.03
CA TYR A 287 9.10 26.75 -44.08
C TYR A 287 8.12 27.12 -45.19
N SER A 288 8.44 28.15 -45.96
CA SER A 288 7.68 28.54 -47.16
C SER A 288 8.43 28.09 -48.40
N SER A 289 7.72 27.61 -49.44
CA SER A 289 8.36 27.31 -50.73
C SER A 289 8.11 28.38 -51.78
N TYR A 290 6.94 29.02 -51.72
CA TYR A 290 6.48 29.96 -52.73
C TYR A 290 5.64 31.06 -52.07
N ILE A 291 6.13 32.28 -52.21
CA ILE A 291 5.48 33.52 -51.77
C ILE A 291 5.30 34.34 -53.03
N SER A 292 4.06 34.39 -53.52
CA SER A 292 3.70 35.07 -54.77
C SER A 292 3.56 36.59 -54.65
N VAL A 293 3.69 37.14 -53.44
CA VAL A 293 3.57 38.57 -53.15
C VAL A 293 4.95 39.20 -53.03
N ASP A 294 5.11 40.41 -53.56
CA ASP A 294 6.36 41.17 -53.43
C ASP A 294 6.52 41.65 -51.98
N LEU A 295 7.64 41.29 -51.35
CA LEU A 295 7.94 41.61 -49.94
C LEU A 295 9.26 42.39 -49.82
N GLU A 296 9.27 43.44 -49.00
CA GLU A 296 10.50 44.14 -48.60
C GLU A 296 11.27 43.36 -47.53
N LYS A 297 10.57 42.66 -46.64
CA LYS A 297 11.15 41.89 -45.53
C LYS A 297 10.28 40.71 -45.17
N PHE A 298 10.92 39.59 -44.84
CA PHE A 298 10.25 38.34 -44.48
C PHE A 298 11.12 37.48 -43.57
N ASN A 299 10.57 36.99 -42.45
CA ASN A 299 11.28 36.08 -41.52
C ASN A 299 10.74 34.64 -41.52
N GLY A 300 9.72 34.32 -42.35
CA GLY A 300 9.06 33.01 -42.37
C GLY A 300 9.63 32.02 -43.39
N SER A 301 10.88 32.20 -43.81
CA SER A 301 11.51 31.35 -44.83
C SER A 301 11.70 29.92 -44.31
N SER A 302 12.25 29.75 -43.11
CA SER A 302 12.29 28.49 -42.38
C SER A 302 12.54 28.74 -40.89
N PHE A 303 11.83 28.03 -40.02
CA PHE A 303 12.06 28.01 -38.57
C PHE A 303 11.60 26.68 -37.97
N PHE A 304 11.91 26.46 -36.69
CA PHE A 304 11.51 25.26 -35.96
C PHE A 304 10.57 25.62 -34.82
N LEU A 305 9.56 24.78 -34.62
CA LEU A 305 8.63 24.84 -33.50
C LEU A 305 8.74 23.54 -32.70
N THR A 306 8.95 23.65 -31.39
CA THR A 306 9.03 22.50 -30.48
C THR A 306 7.69 22.28 -29.82
N THR A 307 7.13 21.07 -29.86
CA THR A 307 5.80 20.85 -29.30
C THR A 307 5.73 20.90 -27.77
N ARG A 308 6.86 20.94 -27.05
CA ARG A 308 6.87 21.16 -25.60
C ARG A 308 6.32 22.55 -25.28
N ASN A 309 5.17 22.60 -24.61
CA ASN A 309 4.51 23.81 -24.09
C ASN A 309 3.86 24.75 -25.13
N TYR A 310 3.31 24.22 -26.24
CA TYR A 310 2.64 25.04 -27.27
C TYR A 310 3.56 26.16 -27.81
N SER A 311 4.58 25.78 -28.58
CA SER A 311 5.44 26.79 -29.21
C SER A 311 4.65 27.57 -30.28
N GLY A 312 4.61 28.89 -30.12
CA GLY A 312 4.16 29.83 -31.14
C GLY A 312 5.35 30.59 -31.73
N ALA A 313 5.30 30.91 -33.01
CA ALA A 313 6.23 31.86 -33.65
C ALA A 313 5.44 32.91 -34.44
N ILE A 314 5.98 34.12 -34.51
CA ILE A 314 5.39 35.20 -35.33
C ILE A 314 6.16 35.31 -36.63
N ILE A 315 5.46 35.04 -37.72
CA ILE A 315 5.92 35.38 -39.07
C ILE A 315 5.58 36.84 -39.33
N PHE A 316 6.62 37.61 -39.64
CA PHE A 316 6.58 39.00 -40.05
C PHE A 316 6.77 39.09 -41.57
N MET A 317 5.89 39.85 -42.20
CA MET A 317 5.93 40.17 -43.64
C MET A 317 5.74 41.67 -43.83
N LYS A 318 6.69 42.33 -44.50
CA LYS A 318 6.53 43.69 -44.99
C LYS A 318 6.18 43.66 -46.47
N ILE A 319 4.96 44.04 -46.82
CA ILE A 319 4.51 44.08 -48.21
C ILE A 319 5.27 45.20 -48.93
N ASP A 320 5.80 44.93 -50.12
CA ASP A 320 6.47 45.95 -50.92
C ASP A 320 5.50 47.08 -51.29
N ARG A 321 5.98 48.33 -51.25
CA ARG A 321 5.16 49.51 -51.62
C ARG A 321 4.68 49.49 -53.08
N ARG A 322 5.28 48.66 -53.92
CA ARG A 322 4.95 48.45 -55.34
C ARG A 322 4.23 47.14 -55.60
N ALA A 323 3.92 46.36 -54.56
CA ALA A 323 3.20 45.10 -54.69
C ALA A 323 1.88 45.32 -55.44
N LYS A 324 1.61 44.46 -56.44
CA LYS A 324 0.38 44.55 -57.22
C LYS A 324 -0.84 44.23 -56.34
N CYS A 325 -1.99 44.78 -56.71
CA CYS A 325 -3.24 44.39 -56.08
C CYS A 325 -3.63 42.96 -56.51
N GLY A 326 -4.16 42.16 -55.60
CA GLY A 326 -4.55 40.79 -55.87
C GLY A 326 -4.67 39.95 -54.59
N VAL A 327 -5.10 38.71 -54.75
CA VAL A 327 -5.12 37.72 -53.67
C VAL A 327 -3.94 36.78 -53.85
N TYR A 328 -3.08 36.72 -52.84
CA TYR A 328 -1.87 35.91 -52.84
C TYR A 328 -2.01 34.74 -51.87
N ARG A 329 -1.72 33.52 -52.36
CA ARG A 329 -1.67 32.31 -51.53
C ARG A 329 -0.22 32.06 -51.12
N LEU A 330 0.05 32.23 -49.84
CA LEU A 330 1.32 31.83 -49.21
C LEU A 330 1.24 30.33 -48.89
N THR A 331 2.21 29.57 -49.40
CA THR A 331 2.26 28.12 -49.17
C THR A 331 3.36 27.79 -48.17
N PHE A 332 2.94 27.30 -47.01
CA PHE A 332 3.82 26.83 -45.95
C PHE A 332 3.82 25.31 -45.89
N PHE A 333 4.95 24.74 -45.50
CA PHE A 333 5.12 23.33 -45.24
C PHE A 333 5.50 23.12 -43.80
N ALA A 334 4.81 22.18 -43.14
CA ALA A 334 5.20 21.63 -41.86
C ALA A 334 5.80 20.25 -42.10
N ASN A 335 7.06 20.06 -41.71
CA ASN A 335 7.79 18.81 -41.91
C ASN A 335 8.22 18.22 -40.58
N SER A 336 7.93 16.94 -40.40
CA SER A 336 8.34 16.12 -39.25
C SER A 336 8.65 14.68 -39.70
N SER A 337 8.90 13.76 -38.76
CA SER A 337 9.05 12.33 -39.07
C SER A 337 7.80 11.71 -39.71
N LEU A 338 6.62 12.29 -39.46
CA LEU A 338 5.32 11.85 -40.02
C LEU A 338 5.13 12.30 -41.48
N GLY A 339 6.06 13.09 -42.02
CA GLY A 339 6.02 13.60 -43.37
C GLY A 339 5.73 15.10 -43.46
N ARG A 340 5.37 15.53 -44.67
CA ARG A 340 5.20 16.95 -45.04
C ARG A 340 3.72 17.30 -45.20
N ARG A 341 3.26 18.34 -44.50
CA ARG A 341 1.92 18.91 -44.63
C ARG A 341 1.97 20.29 -45.28
N GLU A 342 1.10 20.54 -46.23
CA GLU A 342 0.96 21.85 -46.87
C GLU A 342 -0.14 22.67 -46.18
N ILE A 343 0.14 23.93 -45.88
CA ILE A 343 -0.81 24.88 -45.30
C ILE A 343 -0.84 26.14 -46.19
N GLY A 344 -2.04 26.54 -46.61
CA GLY A 344 -2.27 27.76 -47.36
C GLY A 344 -2.73 28.91 -46.45
N VAL A 345 -2.10 30.07 -46.60
CA VAL A 345 -2.49 31.34 -45.97
C VAL A 345 -2.76 32.36 -47.07
N PHE A 346 -3.83 33.15 -46.93
CA PHE A 346 -4.22 34.12 -47.96
C PHE A 346 -3.95 35.56 -47.51
N VAL A 347 -3.33 36.34 -48.40
CA VAL A 347 -3.12 37.77 -48.21
C VAL A 347 -3.70 38.50 -49.42
N GLY A 348 -4.75 39.29 -49.21
CA GLY A 348 -5.24 40.25 -50.19
C GLY A 348 -4.44 41.54 -50.12
N VAL A 349 -3.87 41.98 -51.23
CA VAL A 349 -3.29 43.32 -51.36
C VAL A 349 -4.27 44.17 -52.15
N THR A 350 -4.67 45.31 -51.60
CA THR A 350 -5.56 46.25 -52.27
C THR A 350 -5.05 47.67 -52.12
N ASN A 351 -5.14 48.43 -53.22
CA ASN A 351 -4.98 49.87 -53.17
C ASN A 351 -6.22 50.45 -52.53
N VAL A 352 -6.00 51.24 -51.50
CA VAL A 352 -7.06 52.05 -50.89
C VAL A 352 -6.58 53.47 -51.00
N SER A 353 -7.42 54.30 -51.61
CA SER A 353 -7.09 55.69 -51.92
C SER A 353 -6.45 56.36 -50.70
N TYR A 354 -5.25 56.93 -50.88
CA TYR A 354 -4.51 57.65 -49.85
C TYR A 354 -5.30 58.81 -49.21
N LYS A 355 -6.46 59.17 -49.77
CA LYS A 355 -7.38 60.17 -49.21
C LYS A 355 -8.20 59.66 -48.03
N PHE A 356 -8.36 58.35 -47.85
CA PHE A 356 -9.15 57.77 -46.75
C PHE A 356 -8.22 57.13 -45.71
N ASN A 357 -7.90 57.92 -44.68
CA ASN A 357 -7.33 57.39 -43.43
C ASN A 357 -8.39 56.71 -42.55
N ASP A 358 -9.67 56.78 -42.93
CA ASP A 358 -10.78 56.23 -42.18
C ASP A 358 -10.85 54.68 -42.29
N PRO A 359 -11.52 54.01 -41.33
CA PRO A 359 -11.78 52.56 -41.40
C PRO A 359 -12.59 52.21 -42.65
N ILE A 360 -12.07 51.32 -43.49
CA ILE A 360 -12.70 50.91 -44.75
C ILE A 360 -12.59 49.39 -45.01
N PRO A 361 -13.59 48.77 -45.66
CA PRO A 361 -13.47 47.38 -46.05
C PRO A 361 -12.44 47.23 -47.18
N GLY A 362 -11.49 46.31 -47.00
CA GLY A 362 -10.56 45.90 -48.05
C GLY A 362 -11.17 44.79 -48.89
N LEU A 363 -11.08 44.93 -50.21
CA LEU A 363 -11.57 43.95 -51.18
C LEU A 363 -10.42 43.52 -52.09
N ALA A 364 -10.17 42.22 -52.19
CA ALA A 364 -9.24 41.65 -53.15
C ALA A 364 -9.93 40.52 -53.94
N VAL A 365 -9.73 40.47 -55.26
CA VAL A 365 -10.48 39.56 -56.15
C VAL A 365 -9.55 38.51 -56.78
N LEU A 366 -10.04 37.26 -56.87
CA LEU A 366 -9.34 36.13 -57.47
C LEU A 366 -10.23 35.35 -58.48
N PRO A 367 -9.77 35.13 -59.72
CA PRO A 367 -8.59 35.75 -60.32
C PRO A 367 -8.84 37.24 -60.61
N SER A 368 -7.78 38.05 -60.67
CA SER A 368 -7.89 39.50 -60.83
C SER A 368 -8.29 39.93 -62.24
N VAL A 369 -8.20 39.01 -63.20
CA VAL A 369 -8.68 39.11 -64.58
C VAL A 369 -9.21 37.73 -64.98
N VAL A 370 -10.35 37.68 -65.67
CA VAL A 370 -10.86 36.46 -66.31
C VAL A 370 -11.13 36.76 -67.76
N GLU A 371 -10.56 35.96 -68.66
CA GLU A 371 -10.99 35.90 -70.06
C GLU A 371 -12.20 34.97 -70.17
N ALA A 372 -13.25 35.44 -70.84
CA ALA A 372 -14.49 34.70 -71.00
C ALA A 372 -14.98 34.86 -72.45
N THR A 373 -15.50 33.78 -73.04
CA THR A 373 -16.21 33.86 -74.32
C THR A 373 -17.66 34.26 -74.12
N PRO A 374 -18.33 34.88 -75.12
CA PRO A 374 -19.75 35.18 -75.03
C PRO A 374 -20.59 33.95 -74.64
N GLY A 375 -21.37 34.07 -73.55
CA GLY A 375 -22.19 32.98 -73.01
C GLY A 375 -21.50 32.07 -71.98
N GLN A 376 -20.21 32.30 -71.66
CA GLN A 376 -19.50 31.56 -70.61
C GLN A 376 -19.80 32.14 -69.22
N GLU A 377 -20.16 31.28 -68.27
CA GLU A 377 -20.23 31.65 -66.86
C GLU A 377 -18.82 31.75 -66.25
N VAL A 378 -18.59 32.83 -65.50
CA VAL A 378 -17.33 33.10 -64.82
C VAL A 378 -17.58 33.32 -63.33
N TYR A 379 -16.72 32.73 -62.51
CA TYR A 379 -16.78 32.84 -61.07
C TYR A 379 -15.56 33.64 -60.57
N LEU A 380 -15.83 34.72 -59.84
CA LEU A 380 -14.83 35.51 -59.13
C LEU A 380 -14.97 35.23 -57.63
N LYS A 381 -13.87 34.91 -56.96
CA LYS A 381 -13.80 34.84 -55.50
C LYS A 381 -13.34 36.19 -54.97
N VAL A 382 -14.10 36.76 -54.03
CA VAL A 382 -13.75 38.02 -53.38
C VAL A 382 -13.31 37.75 -51.95
N LEU A 383 -12.11 38.19 -51.62
CA LEU A 383 -11.59 38.29 -50.27
C LEU A 383 -12.05 39.62 -49.69
N ILE A 384 -12.81 39.58 -48.59
CA ILE A 384 -13.23 40.77 -47.86
C ILE A 384 -12.50 40.75 -46.51
N GLY A 385 -11.84 41.86 -46.18
CA GLY A 385 -11.12 42.01 -44.93
C GLY A 385 -11.25 43.42 -44.36
N SER A 386 -10.82 43.59 -43.12
CA SER A 386 -10.77 44.90 -42.48
C SER A 386 -9.46 45.60 -42.82
N VAL A 387 -9.53 46.83 -43.34
CA VAL A 387 -8.36 47.70 -43.51
C VAL A 387 -8.55 48.93 -42.62
N ASN A 388 -7.49 49.37 -41.94
CA ASN A 388 -7.52 50.47 -40.98
C ASN A 388 -8.55 50.28 -39.83
N GLY A 389 -8.84 49.04 -39.41
CA GLY A 389 -9.72 48.77 -38.27
C GLY A 389 -11.22 48.86 -38.58
N PHE A 390 -11.63 48.76 -39.84
CA PHE A 390 -13.04 48.68 -40.24
C PHE A 390 -13.80 47.59 -39.49
N GLN A 391 -14.94 47.97 -38.91
CA GLN A 391 -15.94 47.05 -38.37
C GLN A 391 -17.30 47.46 -38.93
N GLY A 392 -17.87 46.63 -39.79
CA GLY A 392 -19.14 46.90 -40.44
C GLY A 392 -19.51 45.77 -41.42
N GLU A 393 -20.79 45.73 -41.79
CA GLU A 393 -21.27 44.83 -42.84
C GLU A 393 -20.82 45.34 -44.21
N VAL A 394 -20.38 44.43 -45.08
CA VAL A 394 -19.95 44.73 -46.44
C VAL A 394 -20.89 44.04 -47.41
N ILE A 395 -21.63 44.82 -48.19
CA ILE A 395 -22.51 44.31 -49.25
C ILE A 395 -21.80 44.57 -50.59
N PRO A 396 -21.15 43.56 -51.19
CA PRO A 396 -20.52 43.72 -52.49
C PRO A 396 -21.60 43.89 -53.58
N SER A 397 -21.40 44.85 -54.47
CA SER A 397 -22.23 45.04 -55.67
C SER A 397 -21.33 45.16 -56.90
N VAL A 398 -21.76 44.58 -58.03
CA VAL A 398 -21.05 44.66 -59.31
C VAL A 398 -21.70 45.77 -60.13
N SER A 399 -21.01 46.90 -60.28
CA SER A 399 -21.58 48.08 -60.93
C SER A 399 -21.17 48.25 -62.39
N GLN A 400 -20.04 47.67 -62.82
CA GLN A 400 -19.58 47.72 -64.22
C GLN A 400 -18.82 46.44 -64.61
N LEU A 401 -19.33 45.76 -65.64
CA LEU A 401 -18.63 44.72 -66.39
C LEU A 401 -18.14 45.36 -67.68
N THR A 402 -16.87 45.78 -67.71
CA THR A 402 -16.26 46.30 -68.93
C THR A 402 -15.75 45.12 -69.75
N VAL A 403 -16.42 44.85 -70.87
CA VAL A 403 -15.94 43.90 -71.88
C VAL A 403 -14.86 44.64 -72.68
N GLY A 404 -13.61 44.20 -72.54
CA GLY A 404 -12.46 44.74 -73.28
C GLY A 404 -12.38 44.22 -74.70
#